data_AF-A0A3E4QSG4-F1
#
_entry.id   AF-A0A3E4QSG4-F1
#
_cell.length_a   1.000
_cell.length_b   1.000
_cell.length_c   1.000
_cell.angle_alpha   90.00
_cell.angle_beta   90.00
_cell.angle_gamma   90.00
#
_symmetry.space_group_name_H-M   'P 1'
#
loop_
_entity.id
_entity.type
_entity.pdbx_description
1 polymer ?
#
loop_
_entity_poly.entity_id
_entity_poly.type
_entity_poly.pdbx_seq_one_letter_code
_entity_poly.pdbx_strand_id
1 'polypeptide(L)'
;MLSDNKAKLVKKCYLVPKIARYSLLSLFPTGAAAILLVMIDNIALGSNGLGNLQLIAISSIMIAEGILTIACGLSAKATLRSERWRAIERETHGGPTGPDSVSGLNVFALMDLLGSSAAIIAREQGIALPRQGRAAAAVFLAPILLLVLAFTPRFIDSAAQASSAQNSAAQTLSAFQDALKSGVSYVMADDPLERRQDSGYQVSGNVTDQDGDIVAHISIETDSQGAVDGVAYTASVDIEKTAQENLAFADENIDRLHELIADVDAPQVAAGLFNKPQLPAEFRESFLAGDYYTPLDVDLDNTGDLRAWATFSTDSRDEFDEYSSPRISIFLQANR
;
A
#
# COMPACT_ATOMS: atom_id res chain seq x y z
N MET A 1 -30.60 -38.08 -37.87
CA MET A 1 -30.40 -37.74 -36.44
C MET A 1 -29.06 -38.18 -35.85
N LEU A 2 -28.43 -39.29 -36.30
CA LEU A 2 -27.10 -39.69 -35.79
C LEU A 2 -25.95 -38.77 -36.23
N SER A 3 -26.01 -38.16 -37.42
CA SER A 3 -24.95 -37.29 -37.98
C SER A 3 -24.69 -36.04 -37.15
N ASP A 4 -25.74 -35.33 -36.71
CA ASP A 4 -25.60 -34.07 -35.98
C ASP A 4 -25.05 -34.28 -34.56
N ASN A 5 -25.44 -35.39 -33.92
CA ASN A 5 -24.92 -35.78 -32.62
C ASN A 5 -23.45 -36.22 -32.70
N LYS A 6 -23.05 -36.91 -33.78
CA LYS A 6 -21.63 -37.21 -34.07
C LYS A 6 -20.83 -35.91 -34.26
N ALA A 7 -21.33 -34.98 -35.08
CA ALA A 7 -20.67 -33.71 -35.33
C ALA A 7 -20.51 -32.85 -34.06
N LYS A 8 -21.53 -32.80 -33.19
CA LYS A 8 -21.44 -32.10 -31.88
C LYS A 8 -20.38 -32.74 -30.97
N LEU A 9 -20.32 -34.06 -30.92
CA LEU A 9 -19.33 -34.78 -30.12
C LEU A 9 -17.90 -34.49 -30.61
N VAL A 10 -17.65 -34.59 -31.91
CA VAL A 10 -16.34 -34.28 -32.52
C VAL A 10 -15.92 -32.83 -32.24
N LYS A 11 -16.82 -31.85 -32.39
CA LYS A 11 -16.54 -30.45 -32.06
C LYS A 11 -16.20 -30.23 -30.58
N LYS A 12 -16.88 -30.95 -29.66
CA LYS A 12 -16.59 -30.91 -28.21
C LYS A 12 -15.24 -31.53 -27.91
N CYS A 13 -14.94 -32.71 -28.47
CA CYS A 13 -13.65 -33.40 -28.32
C CYS A 13 -12.48 -32.56 -28.85
N TYR A 14 -12.72 -31.74 -29.87
CA TYR A 14 -11.73 -30.80 -30.40
C TYR A 14 -11.50 -29.57 -29.50
N LEU A 15 -12.55 -29.03 -28.88
CA LEU A 15 -12.47 -27.81 -28.07
C LEU A 15 -12.03 -28.05 -26.62
N VAL A 16 -12.52 -29.10 -25.96
CA VAL A 16 -12.27 -29.37 -24.53
C VAL A 16 -10.77 -29.44 -24.18
N PRO A 17 -9.93 -30.16 -24.94
CA PRO A 17 -8.47 -30.16 -24.75
C PRO A 17 -7.83 -28.77 -24.81
N LYS A 18 -8.35 -27.90 -25.70
CA LYS A 18 -7.81 -26.57 -25.94
C LYS A 18 -8.22 -25.61 -24.83
N ILE A 19 -9.48 -25.66 -24.42
CA ILE A 19 -10.00 -24.88 -23.29
C ILE A 19 -9.22 -25.22 -22.01
N ALA A 20 -8.92 -26.50 -21.77
CA ALA A 20 -8.12 -26.90 -20.62
C ALA A 20 -6.72 -26.27 -20.62
N ARG A 21 -6.06 -26.26 -21.78
CA ARG A 21 -4.76 -25.58 -21.94
C ARG A 21 -4.86 -24.09 -21.72
N TYR A 22 -5.86 -23.44 -22.31
CA TYR A 22 -6.07 -22.02 -22.09
C TYR A 22 -6.35 -21.71 -20.62
N SER A 23 -7.12 -22.54 -19.93
CA SER A 23 -7.45 -22.37 -18.51
C SER A 23 -6.24 -22.55 -17.60
N LEU A 24 -5.32 -23.44 -17.96
CA LEU A 24 -4.06 -23.57 -17.24
C LEU A 24 -3.13 -22.39 -17.51
N LEU A 25 -3.04 -21.96 -18.77
CA LEU A 25 -2.22 -20.83 -19.18
C LEU A 25 -2.78 -19.50 -18.66
N SER A 26 -4.09 -19.37 -18.42
CA SER A 26 -4.73 -18.16 -17.92
C SER A 26 -4.42 -17.90 -16.45
N LEU A 27 -4.03 -18.91 -15.67
CA LEU A 27 -3.59 -18.71 -14.28
C LEU A 27 -2.46 -17.67 -14.16
N PHE A 28 -1.56 -17.60 -15.15
CA PHE A 28 -0.45 -16.65 -15.14
C PHE A 28 -0.91 -15.18 -15.29
N PRO A 29 -1.61 -14.78 -16.37
CA PRO A 29 -2.12 -13.42 -16.50
C PRO A 29 -3.19 -13.09 -15.46
N THR A 30 -4.01 -14.06 -15.01
CA THR A 30 -4.96 -13.86 -13.91
C THR A 30 -4.22 -13.54 -12.60
N GLY A 31 -3.18 -14.32 -12.27
CA GLY A 31 -2.34 -14.07 -11.09
C GLY A 31 -1.59 -12.74 -11.18
N ALA A 32 -1.02 -12.41 -12.35
CA ALA A 32 -0.36 -11.13 -12.58
C ALA A 32 -1.34 -9.94 -12.44
N ALA A 33 -2.56 -10.07 -12.97
CA ALA A 33 -3.60 -9.06 -12.81
C ALA A 33 -4.01 -8.90 -11.34
N ALA A 34 -4.15 -10.01 -10.59
CA ALA A 34 -4.47 -9.96 -9.17
C ALA A 34 -3.38 -9.21 -8.37
N ILE A 35 -2.09 -9.51 -8.62
CA ILE A 35 -0.98 -8.80 -7.98
C ILE A 35 -1.02 -7.31 -8.32
N LEU A 36 -1.21 -6.96 -9.60
CA LEU A 36 -1.26 -5.58 -10.05
C LEU A 36 -2.40 -4.80 -9.39
N LEU A 37 -3.59 -5.41 -9.28
CA LEU A 37 -4.75 -4.77 -8.63
C LEU A 37 -4.48 -4.51 -7.15
N VAL A 38 -3.83 -5.43 -6.45
CA VAL A 38 -3.42 -5.25 -5.04
C VAL A 38 -2.36 -4.15 -4.92
N MET A 39 -1.39 -4.10 -5.83
CA MET A 39 -0.36 -3.06 -5.83
C MET A 39 -0.95 -1.67 -6.05
N ILE A 40 -1.91 -1.53 -6.96
CA ILE A 40 -2.60 -0.25 -7.17
C ILE A 40 -3.29 0.21 -5.88
N ASP A 41 -4.04 -0.70 -5.24
CA ASP A 41 -4.74 -0.36 -4.00
C ASP A 41 -3.79 0.03 -2.87
N ASN A 42 -2.69 -0.70 -2.71
CA ASN A 42 -1.76 -0.50 -1.60
C ASN A 42 -0.82 0.69 -1.83
N ILE A 43 -0.32 0.89 -3.05
CA ILE A 43 0.68 1.93 -3.34
C ILE A 43 0.01 3.24 -3.73
N ALA A 44 -0.96 3.20 -4.63
CA ALA A 44 -1.58 4.43 -5.11
C ALA A 44 -2.69 4.94 -4.18
N LEU A 45 -3.43 4.03 -3.53
CA LEU A 45 -4.54 4.40 -2.64
C LEU A 45 -4.21 4.19 -1.15
N GLY A 46 -3.07 3.58 -0.84
CA GLY A 46 -2.57 3.40 0.52
C GLY A 46 -3.47 2.55 1.42
N SER A 47 -4.17 1.59 0.82
CA SER A 47 -4.89 0.58 1.57
C SER A 47 -3.91 -0.37 2.26
N ASN A 48 -4.23 -0.81 3.48
CA ASN A 48 -3.45 -1.83 4.17
C ASN A 48 -4.02 -3.22 3.90
N GLY A 49 -3.19 -4.09 3.31
CA GLY A 49 -3.49 -5.51 3.16
C GLY A 49 -4.55 -5.83 2.10
N LEU A 50 -5.13 -7.04 2.18
CA LEU A 50 -6.03 -7.58 1.17
C LEU A 50 -7.39 -7.85 1.80
N GLY A 51 -8.45 -7.22 1.26
CA GLY A 51 -9.79 -7.35 1.81
C GLY A 51 -10.36 -8.76 1.63
N ASN A 52 -11.25 -9.18 2.55
CA ASN A 52 -11.85 -10.52 2.54
C ASN A 52 -12.51 -10.85 1.21
N LEU A 53 -13.24 -9.91 0.60
CA LEU A 53 -13.89 -10.11 -0.69
C LEU A 53 -12.87 -10.35 -1.82
N GLN A 54 -11.78 -9.58 -1.84
CA GLN A 54 -10.72 -9.72 -2.84
C GLN A 54 -9.99 -11.06 -2.67
N LEU A 55 -9.72 -11.47 -1.43
CA LEU A 55 -9.09 -12.75 -1.13
C LEU A 55 -9.97 -13.90 -1.60
N ILE A 56 -11.27 -13.83 -1.30
CA ILE A 56 -12.26 -14.82 -1.74
C ILE A 56 -12.35 -14.82 -3.27
N ALA A 57 -12.37 -13.66 -3.92
CA ALA A 57 -12.48 -13.56 -5.38
C ALA A 57 -11.26 -14.16 -6.09
N ILE A 58 -10.05 -13.77 -5.69
CA ILE A 58 -8.79 -14.32 -6.23
C ILE A 58 -8.76 -15.83 -6.03
N SER A 59 -8.99 -16.29 -4.80
CA SER A 59 -8.95 -17.72 -4.48
C SER A 59 -10.00 -18.50 -5.28
N SER A 60 -11.23 -17.99 -5.36
CA SER A 60 -12.33 -18.66 -6.07
C SER A 60 -12.08 -18.75 -7.56
N ILE A 61 -11.53 -17.69 -8.17
CA ILE A 61 -11.23 -17.65 -9.61
C ILE A 61 -10.09 -18.63 -9.93
N MET A 62 -8.99 -18.61 -9.17
CA MET A 62 -7.88 -19.53 -9.39
C MET A 62 -8.29 -20.99 -9.17
N ILE A 63 -9.09 -21.27 -8.14
CA ILE A 63 -9.65 -22.60 -7.90
C ILE A 63 -10.56 -23.03 -9.06
N ALA A 64 -11.42 -22.13 -9.57
CA ALA A 64 -12.29 -22.42 -10.70
C ALA A 64 -11.51 -22.75 -11.98
N GLU A 65 -10.44 -22.03 -12.29
CA GLU A 65 -9.54 -22.33 -13.42
C GLU A 65 -8.84 -23.69 -13.24
N GLY A 66 -8.40 -24.01 -12.02
CA GLY A 66 -7.84 -25.32 -11.67
C GLY A 66 -8.84 -26.46 -11.86
N ILE A 67 -10.05 -26.31 -11.31
CA ILE A 67 -11.15 -27.30 -11.44
C ILE A 67 -11.51 -27.48 -12.91
N LEU A 68 -11.60 -26.40 -13.69
CA LEU A 68 -11.90 -26.47 -15.12
C LEU A 68 -10.85 -27.32 -15.87
N THR A 69 -9.58 -27.11 -15.57
CA THR A 69 -8.48 -27.89 -16.18
C THR A 69 -8.58 -29.37 -15.85
N ILE A 70 -8.81 -29.70 -14.57
CA ILE A 70 -8.96 -31.08 -14.09
C ILE A 70 -10.19 -31.75 -14.72
N ALA A 71 -11.33 -31.07 -14.71
CA ALA A 71 -12.59 -31.56 -15.26
C ALA A 71 -12.48 -31.85 -16.77
N CYS A 72 -11.79 -30.99 -17.52
CA CYS A 72 -11.52 -31.23 -18.94
C CYS A 72 -10.65 -32.48 -19.14
N GLY A 73 -9.65 -32.71 -18.28
CA GLY A 73 -8.77 -33.88 -18.37
C GLY A 73 -9.48 -35.19 -18.08
N LEU A 74 -10.28 -35.21 -17.01
CA LEU A 74 -11.13 -36.36 -16.68
C LEU A 74 -12.15 -36.63 -17.80
N SER A 75 -12.74 -35.58 -18.36
CA SER A 75 -13.67 -35.69 -19.49
C SER A 75 -12.98 -36.25 -20.74
N ALA A 76 -11.75 -35.84 -21.03
CA ALA A 76 -10.98 -36.36 -22.16
C ALA A 76 -10.69 -37.86 -22.00
N LYS A 77 -10.24 -38.26 -20.80
CA LYS A 77 -9.98 -39.67 -20.46
C LYS A 77 -11.25 -40.53 -20.56
N ALA A 78 -12.37 -40.05 -20.04
CA ALA A 78 -13.65 -40.74 -20.12
C ALA A 78 -14.13 -40.88 -21.58
N THR A 79 -13.93 -39.84 -22.39
CA THR A 79 -14.36 -39.82 -23.79
C THR A 79 -13.56 -40.83 -24.64
N LEU A 80 -12.24 -40.87 -24.50
CA LEU A 80 -11.37 -41.84 -25.19
C LEU A 80 -11.70 -43.31 -24.82
N ARG A 81 -12.22 -43.55 -23.62
CA ARG A 81 -12.65 -44.89 -23.16
C ARG A 81 -14.08 -45.24 -23.58
N SER A 82 -14.86 -44.26 -24.05
CA SER A 82 -16.26 -44.49 -24.39
C SER A 82 -16.40 -45.31 -25.66
N GLU A 83 -17.33 -46.27 -25.66
CA GLU A 83 -17.63 -47.07 -26.86
C GLU A 83 -18.16 -46.21 -28.01
N ARG A 84 -18.87 -45.11 -27.68
CA ARG A 84 -19.37 -44.14 -28.67
C ARG A 84 -18.24 -43.49 -29.45
N TRP A 85 -17.15 -43.12 -28.79
CA TRP A 85 -15.98 -42.55 -29.45
C TRP A 85 -15.25 -43.60 -30.29
N ARG A 86 -14.99 -44.78 -29.72
CA ARG A 86 -14.34 -45.91 -30.42
C ARG A 86 -15.11 -46.42 -31.64
N ALA A 87 -16.44 -46.32 -31.62
CA ALA A 87 -17.26 -46.65 -32.78
C ALA A 87 -17.03 -45.67 -33.94
N ILE A 88 -16.91 -44.38 -33.64
CA ILE A 88 -16.61 -43.34 -34.65
C ILE A 88 -15.20 -43.52 -35.21
N GLU A 89 -14.21 -43.83 -34.36
CA GLU A 89 -12.83 -44.11 -34.80
C GLU A 89 -12.76 -45.33 -35.74
N ARG A 90 -13.46 -46.43 -35.41
CA ARG A 90 -13.55 -47.63 -36.27
C ARG A 90 -14.24 -47.35 -37.60
N GLU A 91 -15.32 -46.58 -37.59
CA GLU A 91 -16.07 -46.20 -38.79
C GLU A 91 -15.24 -45.33 -39.74
N THR A 92 -14.33 -44.53 -39.20
CA THR A 92 -13.57 -43.53 -39.99
C THR A 92 -12.23 -44.09 -40.47
N HIS A 93 -11.45 -44.78 -39.61
CA HIS A 93 -10.10 -45.25 -39.96
C HIS A 93 -9.83 -46.74 -39.65
N GLY A 94 -10.85 -47.53 -39.30
CA GLY A 94 -10.71 -48.97 -39.02
C GLY A 94 -10.20 -49.32 -37.61
N GLY A 95 -9.92 -48.35 -36.74
CA GLY A 95 -9.44 -48.59 -35.37
C GLY A 95 -9.01 -47.32 -34.63
N PRO A 96 -8.60 -47.42 -33.35
CA PRO A 96 -8.10 -46.29 -32.58
C PRO A 96 -6.76 -45.79 -33.14
N THR A 97 -6.59 -44.46 -33.20
CA THR A 97 -5.37 -43.81 -33.73
C THR A 97 -4.28 -43.58 -32.67
N GLY A 98 -4.41 -44.18 -31.49
CA GLY A 98 -3.53 -43.98 -30.34
C GLY A 98 -3.16 -45.29 -29.63
N PRO A 99 -2.25 -45.24 -28.63
CA PRO A 99 -1.76 -46.46 -27.98
C PRO A 99 -2.89 -47.24 -27.30
N ASP A 100 -2.84 -48.58 -27.39
CA ASP A 100 -3.85 -49.50 -26.83
C ASP A 100 -4.05 -49.28 -25.32
N SER A 101 -3.02 -48.80 -24.61
CA SER A 101 -3.07 -48.44 -23.20
C SER A 101 -3.06 -46.92 -22.97
N VAL A 102 -4.25 -46.34 -22.99
CA VAL A 102 -4.53 -44.95 -22.57
C VAL A 102 -4.14 -44.69 -21.09
N SER A 103 -3.86 -45.76 -20.32
CA SER A 103 -3.57 -45.72 -18.88
C SER A 103 -2.16 -45.19 -18.51
N GLY A 104 -1.20 -45.16 -19.44
CA GLY A 104 0.16 -44.67 -19.20
C GLY A 104 0.41 -43.21 -19.59
N LEU A 105 -0.56 -42.55 -20.22
CA LEU A 105 -0.42 -41.17 -20.69
C LEU A 105 -0.72 -40.17 -19.57
N ASN A 106 0.08 -39.09 -19.51
CA ASN A 106 -0.24 -37.94 -18.68
C ASN A 106 -1.49 -37.21 -19.22
N VAL A 107 -2.10 -36.36 -18.39
CA VAL A 107 -3.37 -35.71 -18.73
C VAL A 107 -3.29 -34.84 -20.00
N PHE A 108 -2.14 -34.23 -20.27
CA PHE A 108 -1.92 -33.39 -21.44
C PHE A 108 -1.77 -34.21 -22.72
N ALA A 109 -1.09 -35.34 -22.66
CA ALA A 109 -0.97 -36.25 -23.80
C ALA A 109 -2.32 -36.90 -24.15
N LEU A 110 -3.18 -37.17 -23.15
CA LEU A 110 -4.57 -37.59 -23.38
C LEU A 110 -5.39 -36.53 -24.10
N MET A 111 -5.24 -35.27 -23.68
CA MET A 111 -5.90 -34.13 -24.31
C MET A 111 -5.42 -33.91 -25.75
N ASP A 112 -4.12 -34.01 -26.01
CA ASP A 112 -3.54 -33.92 -27.35
C ASP A 112 -4.06 -35.01 -28.28
N LEU A 113 -4.08 -36.25 -27.78
CA LEU A 113 -4.56 -37.39 -28.55
C LEU A 113 -6.03 -37.20 -28.93
N LEU A 114 -6.88 -36.80 -27.97
CA LEU A 114 -8.30 -36.57 -28.22
C LEU A 114 -8.51 -35.41 -29.20
N GLY A 115 -7.78 -34.30 -29.02
CA GLY A 115 -7.89 -33.14 -29.91
C GLY A 115 -7.42 -33.43 -31.33
N SER A 116 -6.36 -34.21 -31.47
CA SER A 116 -5.80 -34.61 -32.77
C SER A 116 -6.69 -35.62 -33.48
N SER A 117 -7.16 -36.66 -32.77
CA SER A 117 -8.13 -37.64 -33.31
C SER A 117 -9.41 -36.95 -33.77
N ALA A 118 -9.95 -36.03 -32.97
CA ALA A 118 -11.13 -35.24 -33.35
C ALA A 118 -10.90 -34.36 -34.59
N ALA A 119 -9.70 -33.81 -34.76
CA ALA A 119 -9.36 -33.00 -35.94
C ALA A 119 -9.29 -33.85 -37.22
N ILE A 120 -8.71 -35.05 -37.12
CA ILE A 120 -8.60 -36.00 -38.25
C ILE A 120 -10.01 -36.47 -38.66
N ILE A 121 -10.83 -36.93 -37.71
CA ILE A 121 -12.21 -37.36 -37.96
C ILE A 121 -13.03 -36.22 -38.58
N ALA A 122 -12.88 -34.99 -38.10
CA ALA A 122 -13.56 -33.84 -38.67
C ALA A 122 -13.16 -33.58 -40.13
N ARG A 123 -11.89 -33.78 -40.48
CA ARG A 123 -11.39 -33.58 -41.84
C ARG A 123 -11.96 -34.62 -42.81
N GLU A 124 -11.94 -35.88 -42.42
CA GLU A 124 -12.44 -36.98 -43.28
C GLU A 124 -13.95 -36.97 -43.43
N GLN A 125 -14.68 -36.54 -42.40
CA GLN A 125 -16.14 -36.45 -42.45
C GLN A 125 -16.67 -35.06 -42.87
N GLY A 126 -15.79 -34.13 -43.28
CA GLY A 126 -16.20 -32.79 -43.75
C GLY A 126 -16.85 -31.90 -42.68
N ILE A 127 -16.57 -32.13 -41.39
CA ILE A 127 -17.16 -31.38 -40.28
C ILE A 127 -16.39 -30.06 -40.07
N ALA A 128 -17.06 -28.93 -40.25
CA ALA A 128 -16.47 -27.62 -39.96
C ALA A 128 -16.18 -27.44 -38.46
N LEU A 129 -14.90 -27.25 -38.10
CA LEU A 129 -14.46 -27.06 -36.73
C LEU A 129 -14.70 -25.63 -36.22
N PRO A 130 -14.97 -25.46 -34.92
CA PRO A 130 -15.20 -24.15 -34.31
C PRO A 130 -13.91 -23.29 -34.28
N ARG A 131 -14.05 -21.98 -34.45
CA ARG A 131 -12.95 -21.01 -34.31
C ARG A 131 -12.46 -20.98 -32.86
N GLN A 132 -11.16 -21.15 -32.68
CA GLN A 132 -10.53 -21.24 -31.35
C GLN A 132 -10.34 -19.88 -30.67
N GLY A 133 -10.15 -18.81 -31.45
CA GLY A 133 -9.82 -17.49 -30.90
C GLY A 133 -10.86 -16.93 -29.92
N ARG A 134 -12.16 -17.20 -30.14
CA ARG A 134 -13.22 -16.77 -29.22
C ARG A 134 -13.19 -17.54 -27.90
N ALA A 135 -12.94 -18.85 -27.94
CA ALA A 135 -12.85 -19.68 -26.74
C ALA A 135 -11.59 -19.32 -25.93
N ALA A 136 -10.47 -19.09 -26.60
CA ALA A 136 -9.25 -18.60 -25.96
C ALA A 136 -9.49 -17.25 -25.28
N ALA A 137 -9.99 -16.26 -26.02
CA ALA A 137 -10.25 -14.92 -25.47
C ALA A 137 -11.19 -14.96 -24.26
N ALA A 138 -12.26 -15.76 -24.30
CA ALA A 138 -13.17 -15.90 -23.18
C ALA A 138 -12.49 -16.48 -21.93
N VAL A 139 -11.66 -17.52 -22.08
CA VAL A 139 -10.95 -18.16 -20.97
C VAL A 139 -9.91 -17.22 -20.34
N PHE A 140 -9.24 -16.39 -21.14
CA PHE A 140 -8.25 -15.43 -20.62
C PHE A 140 -8.89 -14.16 -20.04
N LEU A 141 -9.94 -13.61 -20.66
CA LEU A 141 -10.48 -12.30 -20.27
C LEU A 141 -11.54 -12.40 -19.16
N ALA A 142 -12.33 -13.48 -19.11
CA ALA A 142 -13.36 -13.64 -18.09
C ALA A 142 -12.82 -13.58 -16.65
N PRO A 143 -11.75 -14.31 -16.26
CA PRO A 143 -11.24 -14.26 -14.89
C PRO A 143 -10.69 -12.86 -14.55
N ILE A 144 -9.99 -12.21 -15.48
CA ILE A 144 -9.47 -10.85 -15.30
C ILE A 144 -10.63 -9.86 -15.10
N LEU A 145 -11.67 -9.93 -15.92
CA LEU A 145 -12.85 -9.06 -15.80
C LEU A 145 -13.55 -9.25 -14.45
N LEU A 146 -13.69 -10.49 -13.99
CA LEU A 146 -14.28 -10.79 -12.69
C LEU A 146 -13.43 -10.23 -11.54
N LEU A 147 -12.10 -10.31 -11.63
CA LEU A 147 -11.20 -9.67 -10.66
C LEU A 147 -11.38 -8.15 -10.65
N VAL A 148 -11.38 -7.50 -11.81
CA VAL A 148 -11.57 -6.03 -11.90
C VAL A 148 -12.89 -5.61 -11.26
N LEU A 149 -13.98 -6.33 -11.53
CA LEU A 149 -15.28 -6.06 -10.93
C LEU A 149 -15.27 -6.26 -9.41
N ALA A 150 -14.59 -7.28 -8.89
CA ALA A 150 -14.46 -7.52 -7.45
C ALA A 150 -13.60 -6.46 -6.73
N PHE A 151 -12.65 -5.83 -7.44
CA PHE A 151 -11.79 -4.77 -6.90
C PHE A 151 -12.40 -3.37 -7.02
N THR A 152 -13.31 -3.15 -7.97
CA THR A 152 -13.95 -1.85 -8.22
C THR A 152 -14.52 -1.18 -6.96
N PRO A 153 -15.36 -1.83 -6.12
CA PRO A 153 -15.90 -1.17 -4.93
C PRO A 153 -14.80 -0.78 -3.94
N ARG A 154 -13.79 -1.64 -3.77
CA ARG A 154 -12.67 -1.36 -2.88
C ARG A 154 -11.83 -0.19 -3.38
N PHE A 155 -11.59 -0.06 -4.68
CA PHE A 155 -10.90 1.11 -5.22
C PHE A 155 -11.68 2.40 -4.99
N ILE A 156 -13.00 2.37 -5.09
CA ILE A 156 -13.84 3.55 -4.77
C ILE A 156 -13.68 3.89 -3.29
N ASP A 157 -13.78 2.91 -2.40
CA ASP A 157 -13.67 3.10 -0.96
C ASP A 157 -12.26 3.59 -0.56
N SER A 158 -11.21 2.99 -1.09
CA SER A 158 -9.82 3.37 -0.84
C SER A 158 -9.52 4.77 -1.38
N ALA A 159 -10.01 5.11 -2.57
CA ALA A 159 -9.84 6.45 -3.14
C ALA A 159 -10.59 7.51 -2.31
N ALA A 160 -11.82 7.22 -1.89
CA ALA A 160 -12.59 8.12 -1.04
C ALA A 160 -11.91 8.33 0.33
N GLN A 161 -11.40 7.25 0.94
CA GLN A 161 -10.63 7.33 2.19
C GLN A 161 -9.35 8.14 2.00
N ALA A 162 -8.57 7.88 0.95
CA ALA A 162 -7.35 8.62 0.67
C ALA A 162 -7.62 10.12 0.47
N SER A 163 -8.65 10.49 -0.30
CA SER A 163 -9.03 11.90 -0.47
C SER A 163 -9.53 12.53 0.83
N SER A 164 -10.32 11.80 1.64
CA SER A 164 -10.77 12.29 2.94
C SER A 164 -9.60 12.53 3.90
N ALA A 165 -8.62 11.63 3.91
CA ALA A 165 -7.41 11.75 4.72
C ALA A 165 -6.57 12.96 4.31
N GLN A 166 -6.34 13.16 3.01
CA GLN A 166 -5.63 14.34 2.51
C GLN A 166 -6.35 15.64 2.85
N ASN A 167 -7.69 15.68 2.73
CA ASN A 167 -8.47 16.86 3.10
C ASN A 167 -8.42 17.14 4.60
N SER A 168 -8.47 16.09 5.42
CA SER A 168 -8.32 16.19 6.89
C SER A 168 -6.94 16.74 7.26
N ALA A 169 -5.87 16.19 6.68
CA ALA A 169 -4.51 16.69 6.86
C ALA A 169 -4.35 18.15 6.40
N ALA A 170 -4.90 18.50 5.24
CA ALA A 170 -4.84 19.87 4.73
C ALA A 170 -5.57 20.86 5.65
N GLN A 171 -6.73 20.46 6.22
CA GLN A 171 -7.45 21.28 7.20
C GLN A 171 -6.64 21.46 8.48
N THR A 172 -6.05 20.38 9.02
CA THR A 172 -5.19 20.45 10.20
C THR A 172 -4.00 21.38 9.97
N LEU A 173 -3.25 21.19 8.88
CA LEU A 173 -2.07 22.00 8.57
C LEU A 173 -2.44 23.48 8.31
N SER A 174 -3.56 23.75 7.62
CA SER A 174 -4.04 25.11 7.41
C SER A 174 -4.39 25.80 8.72
N ALA A 175 -5.01 25.08 9.66
CA ALA A 175 -5.37 25.65 10.96
C ALA A 175 -4.13 26.09 11.76
N PHE A 176 -3.09 25.23 11.83
CA PHE A 176 -1.82 25.62 12.45
C PHE A 176 -1.10 26.72 11.69
N GLN A 177 -1.08 26.65 10.36
CA GLN A 177 -0.45 27.69 9.56
C GLN A 177 -1.08 29.05 9.82
N ASP A 178 -2.41 29.13 9.91
CA ASP A 178 -3.13 30.37 10.21
C ASP A 178 -2.88 30.87 11.63
N ALA A 179 -2.82 29.97 12.60
CA ALA A 179 -2.49 30.31 13.99
C ALA A 179 -1.08 30.89 14.12
N LEU A 180 -0.09 30.28 13.45
CA LEU A 180 1.31 30.68 13.52
C LEU A 180 1.59 31.99 12.79
N LYS A 181 0.91 32.29 11.67
CA LYS A 181 1.14 33.48 10.81
C LYS A 181 1.21 34.81 11.58
N SER A 182 0.48 34.93 12.69
CA SER A 182 0.41 36.17 13.48
C SER A 182 1.55 36.34 14.48
N GLY A 183 2.22 35.25 14.87
CA GLY A 183 3.15 35.22 15.99
C GLY A 183 4.60 34.93 15.64
N VAL A 184 4.88 34.46 14.42
CA VAL A 184 6.23 34.08 13.95
C VAL A 184 6.66 34.88 12.71
N SER A 185 7.95 34.88 12.38
CA SER A 185 8.49 35.60 11.21
C SER A 185 8.04 34.99 9.89
N TYR A 186 8.05 33.66 9.78
CA TYR A 186 7.50 32.95 8.63
C TYR A 186 7.07 31.53 8.99
N VAL A 187 6.16 30.97 8.18
CA VAL A 187 5.63 29.62 8.34
C VAL A 187 5.99 28.77 7.12
N MET A 188 6.44 27.54 7.36
CA MET A 188 6.64 26.52 6.34
C MET A 188 5.66 25.37 6.62
N ALA A 189 4.93 24.91 5.61
CA ALA A 189 3.98 23.83 5.76
C ALA A 189 4.03 22.93 4.52
N ASP A 190 3.93 21.63 4.73
CA ASP A 190 3.66 20.69 3.64
C ASP A 190 2.26 20.93 3.05
N ASP A 191 2.06 20.56 1.78
CA ASP A 191 0.74 20.54 1.13
C ASP A 191 0.27 19.09 0.89
N PRO A 192 -0.68 18.58 1.71
CA PRO A 192 -1.24 17.24 1.53
C PRO A 192 -1.96 17.01 0.21
N LEU A 193 -2.43 18.07 -0.46
CA LEU A 193 -3.15 18.00 -1.72
C LEU A 193 -2.22 17.93 -2.94
N GLU A 194 -1.01 18.47 -2.84
CA GLU A 194 0.01 18.30 -3.89
C GLU A 194 0.56 16.88 -3.92
N ARG A 195 0.87 16.32 -2.73
CA ARG A 195 1.48 14.99 -2.64
C ARG A 195 1.11 14.29 -1.34
N ARG A 196 0.67 13.04 -1.46
CA ARG A 196 0.50 12.13 -0.32
C ARG A 196 1.86 11.79 0.33
N GLN A 197 1.90 11.82 1.66
CA GLN A 197 3.06 11.40 2.45
C GLN A 197 2.66 10.33 3.46
N ASP A 198 3.22 9.13 3.34
CA ASP A 198 2.90 8.03 4.27
C ASP A 198 3.60 8.20 5.63
N SER A 199 4.69 8.97 5.68
CA SER A 199 5.38 9.34 6.92
C SER A 199 4.61 10.36 7.76
N GLY A 200 3.65 11.06 7.15
CA GLY A 200 3.00 12.21 7.76
C GLY A 200 3.39 13.53 7.12
N TYR A 201 2.93 14.61 7.74
CA TYR A 201 3.09 15.98 7.26
C TYR A 201 3.62 16.88 8.37
N GLN A 202 4.26 17.99 7.99
CA GLN A 202 4.83 18.92 8.95
C GLN A 202 4.39 20.36 8.66
N VAL A 203 4.19 21.13 9.74
CA VAL A 203 4.08 22.59 9.72
C VAL A 203 5.01 23.18 10.77
N SER A 204 5.78 24.18 10.40
CA SER A 204 6.73 24.86 11.28
C SER A 204 6.59 26.38 11.24
N GLY A 205 6.67 26.99 12.42
CA GLY A 205 6.70 28.44 12.59
C GLY A 205 8.08 28.87 13.07
N ASN A 206 8.73 29.78 12.35
CA ASN A 206 10.10 30.20 12.63
C ASN A 206 10.13 31.68 13.05
N VAL A 207 10.77 31.95 14.17
CA VAL A 207 11.05 33.29 14.70
C VAL A 207 12.49 33.62 14.35
N THR A 208 12.69 34.77 13.71
CA THR A 208 14.00 35.25 13.28
C THR A 208 14.41 36.48 14.07
N ASP A 209 15.70 36.70 14.22
CA ASP A 209 16.24 37.97 14.69
C ASP A 209 16.30 39.03 13.58
N GLN A 210 17.09 40.09 13.80
CA GLN A 210 17.25 41.22 12.87
C GLN A 210 18.08 40.86 11.65
N ASP A 211 19.00 39.90 11.78
CA ASP A 211 19.88 39.44 10.72
C ASP A 211 19.21 38.35 9.87
N GLY A 212 18.09 37.81 10.35
CA GLY A 212 17.26 36.82 9.67
C GLY A 212 17.55 35.39 10.15
N ASP A 213 18.37 35.23 11.17
CA ASP A 213 18.73 33.93 11.73
C ASP A 213 17.59 33.41 12.62
N ILE A 214 17.32 32.11 12.53
CA ILE A 214 16.24 31.48 13.28
C ILE A 214 16.66 31.34 14.74
N VAL A 215 16.02 32.11 15.60
CA VAL A 215 16.29 32.12 17.06
C VAL A 215 15.32 31.26 17.85
N ALA A 216 14.14 30.97 17.31
CA ALA A 216 13.23 30.00 17.87
C ALA A 216 12.32 29.42 16.79
N HIS A 217 11.88 28.18 16.93
CA HIS A 217 10.87 27.62 16.05
C HIS A 217 10.02 26.57 16.76
N ILE A 218 8.81 26.38 16.23
CA ILE A 218 7.93 25.28 16.57
C ILE A 218 7.75 24.39 15.34
N SER A 219 7.72 23.08 15.55
CA SER A 219 7.40 22.09 14.53
C SER A 219 6.24 21.24 15.02
N ILE A 220 5.18 21.15 14.23
CA ILE A 220 4.03 20.30 14.47
C ILE A 220 4.03 19.22 13.39
N GLU A 221 4.03 17.97 13.82
CA GLU A 221 4.01 16.78 12.97
C GLU A 221 2.64 16.11 13.08
N THR A 222 2.16 15.63 11.93
CA THR A 222 0.96 14.81 11.85
C THR A 222 1.28 13.47 11.22
N ASP A 223 0.43 12.48 11.46
CA ASP A 223 0.39 11.27 10.67
C ASP A 223 -0.15 11.53 9.24
N SER A 224 -0.23 10.46 8.44
CA SER A 224 -0.76 10.51 7.06
C SER A 224 -2.25 10.88 6.95
N GLN A 225 -2.99 10.86 8.07
CA GLN A 225 -4.42 11.17 8.15
C GLN A 225 -4.68 12.60 8.68
N GLY A 226 -3.63 13.31 9.08
CA GLY A 226 -3.72 14.64 9.65
C GLY A 226 -3.96 14.67 11.15
N ALA A 227 -3.76 13.55 11.86
CA ALA A 227 -3.78 13.54 13.31
C ALA A 227 -2.42 14.01 13.84
N VAL A 228 -2.45 15.00 14.73
CA VAL A 228 -1.23 15.55 15.34
C VAL A 228 -0.65 14.52 16.31
N ASP A 229 0.60 14.14 16.06
CA ASP A 229 1.30 13.14 16.84
C ASP A 229 2.69 13.58 17.30
N GLY A 230 3.14 14.77 16.91
CA GLY A 230 4.40 15.35 17.38
C GLY A 230 4.33 16.88 17.47
N VAL A 231 4.92 17.43 18.53
CA VAL A 231 5.21 18.86 18.65
C VAL A 231 6.61 19.04 19.20
N ALA A 232 7.44 19.84 18.54
CA ALA A 232 8.75 20.20 19.00
C ALA A 232 8.89 21.73 19.11
N TYR A 233 9.41 22.19 20.24
CA TYR A 233 9.74 23.60 20.47
C TYR A 233 11.24 23.73 20.59
N THR A 234 11.83 24.68 19.88
CA THR A 234 13.27 24.88 19.84
C THR A 234 13.61 26.35 20.02
N ALA A 235 14.61 26.65 20.85
CA ALA A 235 15.19 27.98 21.01
C ALA A 235 16.71 27.92 20.85
N SER A 236 17.30 28.90 20.18
CA SER A 236 18.75 29.03 20.03
C SER A 236 19.40 29.40 21.36
N VAL A 237 20.66 29.02 21.51
CA VAL A 237 21.51 29.38 22.66
C VAL A 237 22.59 30.32 22.16
N ASP A 238 22.70 31.47 22.81
CA ASP A 238 23.75 32.44 22.53
C ASP A 238 24.89 32.24 23.54
N ILE A 239 26.04 31.76 23.07
CA ILE A 239 27.19 31.46 23.93
C ILE A 239 27.82 32.72 24.55
N GLU A 240 27.50 33.91 24.04
CA GLU A 240 27.93 35.19 24.61
C GLU A 240 27.08 35.59 25.82
N LYS A 241 25.90 34.97 25.99
CA LYS A 241 25.01 35.17 27.14
C LYS A 241 25.27 34.16 28.25
N THR A 242 24.78 34.49 29.43
CA THR A 242 24.81 33.57 30.57
C THR A 242 23.82 32.42 30.38
N ALA A 243 24.10 31.26 30.99
CA ALA A 243 23.20 30.11 30.92
C ALA A 243 21.79 30.44 31.45
N GLN A 244 21.71 31.35 32.43
CA GLN A 244 20.44 31.81 33.00
C GLN A 244 19.64 32.68 32.02
N GLU A 245 20.32 33.55 31.25
CA GLU A 245 19.67 34.33 30.18
C GLU A 245 19.19 33.43 29.04
N ASN A 246 19.97 32.42 28.65
CA ASN A 246 19.56 31.45 27.63
C ASN A 246 18.36 30.61 28.06
N LEU A 247 18.31 30.16 29.32
CA LEU A 247 17.13 29.46 29.85
C LEU A 247 15.89 30.37 29.89
N ALA A 248 16.04 31.62 30.31
CA ALA A 248 14.94 32.58 30.32
C ALA A 248 14.42 32.86 28.90
N PHE A 249 15.32 33.01 27.94
CA PHE A 249 15.00 33.18 26.52
C PHE A 249 14.27 31.95 25.96
N ALA A 250 14.73 30.74 26.29
CA ALA A 250 14.07 29.51 25.88
C ALA A 250 12.66 29.41 26.47
N ASP A 251 12.50 29.62 27.79
CA ASP A 251 11.19 29.60 28.46
C ASP A 251 10.22 30.61 27.82
N GLU A 252 10.65 31.85 27.57
CA GLU A 252 9.82 32.90 26.96
C GLU A 252 9.36 32.52 25.54
N ASN A 253 10.27 32.02 24.69
CA ASN A 253 9.92 31.66 23.32
C ASN A 253 9.05 30.40 23.27
N ILE A 254 9.34 29.40 24.10
CA ILE A 254 8.53 28.18 24.20
C ILE A 254 7.11 28.53 24.64
N ASP A 255 6.96 29.36 25.67
CA ASP A 255 5.66 29.83 26.15
C ASP A 255 4.90 30.59 25.05
N ARG A 256 5.56 31.53 24.38
CA ARG A 256 4.97 32.30 23.28
C ARG A 256 4.52 31.40 22.12
N LEU A 257 5.35 30.44 21.71
CA LEU A 257 5.02 29.53 20.61
C LEU A 257 3.88 28.58 20.98
N HIS A 258 3.86 28.11 22.22
CA HIS A 258 2.77 27.28 22.74
C HIS A 258 1.43 28.02 22.74
N GLU A 259 1.41 29.28 23.18
CA GLU A 259 0.21 30.12 23.19
C GLU A 259 -0.40 30.28 21.78
N LEU A 260 0.41 30.28 20.72
CA LEU A 260 -0.10 30.38 19.35
C LEU A 260 -0.93 29.15 18.93
N ILE A 261 -0.60 27.97 19.47
CA ILE A 261 -1.25 26.71 19.04
C ILE A 261 -2.25 26.16 20.06
N ALA A 262 -2.29 26.70 21.28
CA ALA A 262 -3.09 26.18 22.39
C ALA A 262 -4.60 26.09 22.09
N ASP A 263 -5.13 27.04 21.32
CA ASP A 263 -6.56 27.15 20.98
C ASP A 263 -6.90 26.65 19.56
N VAL A 264 -5.96 25.97 18.88
CA VAL A 264 -6.20 25.45 17.53
C VAL A 264 -7.17 24.27 17.59
N ASP A 265 -8.34 24.44 16.97
CA ASP A 265 -9.32 23.37 16.78
C ASP A 265 -8.87 22.43 15.66
N ALA A 266 -7.99 21.49 16.01
CA ALA A 266 -7.54 20.44 15.11
C ALA A 266 -8.38 19.17 15.33
N PRO A 267 -8.87 18.52 14.25
CA PRO A 267 -9.85 17.44 14.34
C PRO A 267 -9.36 16.19 15.09
N GLN A 268 -8.03 15.99 15.20
CA GLN A 268 -7.43 14.80 15.81
C GLN A 268 -6.07 15.18 16.44
N VAL A 269 -6.03 15.32 17.78
CA VAL A 269 -4.81 15.60 18.54
C VAL A 269 -4.65 14.52 19.60
N ALA A 270 -3.48 13.88 19.68
CA ALA A 270 -3.24 12.91 20.73
C ALA A 270 -3.28 13.56 22.13
N ALA A 271 -3.80 12.83 23.11
CA ALA A 271 -3.98 13.35 24.46
C ALA A 271 -2.64 13.78 25.07
N GLY A 272 -2.59 15.00 25.62
CA GLY A 272 -1.41 15.53 26.31
C GLY A 272 -0.38 16.25 25.43
N LEU A 273 -0.50 16.22 24.10
CA LEU A 273 0.40 16.96 23.19
C LEU A 273 0.33 18.48 23.37
N PHE A 274 -0.83 19.01 23.79
CA PHE A 274 -1.03 20.44 24.04
C PHE A 274 -0.97 20.80 25.53
N ASN A 275 -0.42 19.93 26.37
CA ASN A 275 -0.04 20.37 27.70
C ASN A 275 1.09 21.39 27.57
N LYS A 276 1.03 22.46 28.38
CA LYS A 276 2.07 23.48 28.38
C LYS A 276 3.44 22.84 28.64
N PRO A 277 4.39 22.92 27.68
CA PRO A 277 5.70 22.32 27.84
C PRO A 277 6.51 23.08 28.90
N GLN A 278 7.26 22.37 29.73
CA GLN A 278 8.19 22.95 30.69
C GLN A 278 9.49 22.16 30.73
N LEU A 279 10.63 22.87 30.78
CA LEU A 279 11.93 22.23 30.96
C LEU A 279 12.05 21.58 32.35
N PRO A 280 12.49 20.31 32.45
CA PRO A 280 12.73 19.64 33.73
C PRO A 280 13.67 20.37 34.66
N ALA A 281 13.43 20.24 35.96
CA ALA A 281 14.38 20.72 36.97
C ALA A 281 15.79 20.11 36.75
N GLU A 282 15.87 18.81 36.46
CA GLU A 282 17.13 18.11 36.17
C GLU A 282 17.86 18.69 34.96
N PHE A 283 17.13 18.98 33.87
CA PHE A 283 17.70 19.61 32.68
C PHE A 283 18.24 21.01 33.02
N ARG A 284 17.45 21.82 33.74
CA ARG A 284 17.82 23.18 34.14
C ARG A 284 19.07 23.20 35.02
N GLU A 285 19.13 22.32 36.01
CA GLU A 285 20.29 22.18 36.90
C GLU A 285 21.54 21.75 36.13
N SER A 286 21.40 20.77 35.24
CA SER A 286 22.50 20.26 34.41
C SER A 286 23.01 21.33 33.43
N PHE A 287 22.11 22.09 32.81
CA PHE A 287 22.46 23.17 31.89
C PHE A 287 23.16 24.33 32.60
N LEU A 288 22.70 24.71 33.80
CA LEU A 288 23.32 25.77 34.60
C LEU A 288 24.70 25.39 35.15
N ALA A 289 24.92 24.10 35.43
CA ALA A 289 26.20 23.58 35.92
C ALA A 289 27.19 23.20 34.81
N GLY A 290 26.70 23.00 33.59
CA GLY A 290 27.46 22.51 32.44
C GLY A 290 28.23 23.58 31.66
N ASP A 291 28.63 23.21 30.45
CA ASP A 291 29.21 24.13 29.45
C ASP A 291 28.42 24.09 28.13
N TYR A 292 28.71 25.03 27.23
CA TYR A 292 28.01 25.14 25.94
C TYR A 292 28.48 24.14 24.88
N TYR A 293 29.36 23.20 25.22
CA TYR A 293 29.96 22.26 24.27
C TYR A 293 29.65 20.80 24.60
N THR A 294 28.86 20.57 25.65
CA THR A 294 28.44 19.25 26.10
C THR A 294 26.93 19.12 25.89
N PRO A 295 26.47 18.20 25.04
CA PRO A 295 25.04 18.02 24.81
C PRO A 295 24.36 17.43 26.05
N LEU A 296 23.07 17.75 26.22
CA LEU A 296 22.21 17.20 27.26
C LEU A 296 21.00 16.51 26.63
N ASP A 297 20.54 15.44 27.23
CA ASP A 297 19.31 14.73 26.86
C ASP A 297 18.65 14.22 28.14
N VAL A 298 17.43 14.68 28.42
CA VAL A 298 16.68 14.39 29.64
C VAL A 298 15.24 14.02 29.24
N ASP A 299 14.83 12.80 29.55
CA ASP A 299 13.45 12.36 29.39
C ASP A 299 12.55 13.09 30.42
N LEU A 300 11.43 13.67 29.97
CA LEU A 300 10.44 14.35 30.80
C LEU A 300 9.42 13.36 31.34
N ASP A 301 8.84 12.60 30.43
CA ASP A 301 7.74 11.68 30.69
C ASP A 301 7.71 10.60 29.61
N ASN A 302 7.40 9.39 30.03
CA ASN A 302 7.17 8.27 29.14
C ASN A 302 5.94 7.52 29.67
N THR A 303 4.79 8.19 29.56
CA THR A 303 3.52 7.51 29.73
C THR A 303 3.30 6.56 28.55
N GLY A 304 2.48 5.53 28.73
CA GLY A 304 2.20 4.57 27.65
C GLY A 304 1.77 5.24 26.34
N ASP A 305 1.14 6.43 26.41
CA ASP A 305 0.54 7.12 25.28
C ASP A 305 1.34 8.35 24.77
N LEU A 306 2.27 8.89 25.57
CA LEU A 306 3.04 10.09 25.25
C LEU A 306 4.48 9.97 25.75
N ARG A 307 5.43 10.24 24.86
CA ARG A 307 6.84 10.45 25.16
C ARG A 307 7.19 11.93 25.08
N ALA A 308 7.83 12.45 26.12
CA ALA A 308 8.35 13.80 26.17
C ALA A 308 9.83 13.79 26.60
N TRP A 309 10.67 14.57 25.94
CA TRP A 309 12.09 14.71 26.29
C TRP A 309 12.63 16.09 25.91
N ALA A 310 13.66 16.54 26.61
CA ALA A 310 14.31 17.83 26.39
C ALA A 310 15.79 17.62 26.10
N THR A 311 16.30 18.37 25.13
CA THR A 311 17.69 18.27 24.71
C THR A 311 18.36 19.64 24.68
N PHE A 312 19.67 19.63 24.95
CA PHE A 312 20.58 20.70 24.55
C PHE A 312 21.48 20.10 23.47
N SER A 313 21.26 20.50 22.21
CA SER A 313 22.10 20.09 21.10
C SER A 313 23.16 21.15 20.85
N THR A 314 24.42 20.75 20.82
CA THR A 314 25.57 21.61 20.54
C THR A 314 26.69 20.76 19.95
N ASP A 315 27.64 21.41 19.31
CA ASP A 315 28.85 20.75 18.82
C ASP A 315 29.92 20.70 19.92
N SER A 316 30.84 19.74 19.80
CA SER A 316 31.96 19.63 20.72
C SER A 316 32.88 20.86 20.62
N ARG A 317 33.66 21.15 21.68
CA ARG A 317 34.53 22.35 21.70
C ARG A 317 35.51 22.39 20.53
N ASP A 318 35.95 21.23 20.04
CA ASP A 318 36.90 21.14 18.93
C ASP A 318 36.25 21.33 17.55
N GLU A 319 34.93 21.13 17.47
CA GLU A 319 34.13 21.25 16.23
C GLU A 319 33.31 22.54 16.17
N PHE A 320 33.17 23.24 17.31
CA PHE A 320 32.34 24.42 17.40
C PHE A 320 32.90 25.58 16.56
N ASP A 321 32.14 26.03 15.57
CA ASP A 321 32.52 27.09 14.64
C ASP A 321 31.37 28.07 14.33
N GLU A 322 31.53 28.91 13.30
CA GLU A 322 30.54 29.91 12.90
C GLU A 322 29.22 29.31 12.35
N TYR A 323 29.21 28.01 12.01
CA TYR A 323 28.02 27.30 11.55
C TYR A 323 27.37 26.48 12.68
N SER A 324 28.00 26.40 13.85
CA SER A 324 27.42 25.74 15.02
C SER A 324 26.17 26.46 15.50
N SER A 325 25.10 25.69 15.70
CA SER A 325 23.78 26.21 16.06
C SER A 325 23.29 25.55 17.35
N PRO A 326 23.86 25.91 18.52
CA PRO A 326 23.46 25.34 19.79
C PRO A 326 22.02 25.69 20.12
N ARG A 327 21.24 24.72 20.62
CA ARG A 327 19.79 24.85 20.80
C ARG A 327 19.25 24.03 21.96
N ILE A 328 18.28 24.59 22.65
CA ILE A 328 17.45 23.88 23.63
C ILE A 328 16.17 23.48 22.92
N SER A 329 15.77 22.21 23.03
CA SER A 329 14.57 21.68 22.39
C SER A 329 13.72 20.89 23.39
N ILE A 330 12.40 20.99 23.29
CA ILE A 330 11.43 20.11 23.97
C ILE A 330 10.64 19.39 22.90
N PHE A 331 10.60 18.07 22.97
CA PHE A 331 9.85 17.23 22.07
C PHE A 331 8.70 16.57 22.84
N LEU A 332 7.52 16.57 22.23
CA LEU A 332 6.33 15.86 22.68
C LEU A 332 5.88 14.97 21.52
N GLN A 333 5.83 13.66 21.72
CA GLN A 333 5.47 12.71 20.68
C GLN A 333 4.49 11.67 21.21
N ALA A 334 3.40 11.43 20.49
CA ALA A 334 2.48 10.36 20.79
C ALA A 334 3.13 9.01 20.48
N ASN A 335 2.94 8.04 21.38
CA ASN A 335 3.39 6.67 21.11
C ASN A 335 2.41 6.02 20.12
N ARG A 336 2.91 5.61 18.94
CA ARG A 336 2.15 4.92 17.88
C ARG A 336 2.06 3.41 18.11
#